data_AF-A0ABD1H7Z2-F1
#
_entry.id   AF-A0ABD1H7Z2-F1
#
_cell.length_a   1.000
_cell.length_b   1.000
_cell.length_c   1.000
_cell.angle_alpha   90.00
_cell.angle_beta   90.00
_cell.angle_gamma   90.00
#
_symmetry.space_group_name_H-M   'P 1'
#
loop_
_entity.id
_entity.type
_entity.pdbx_description
1 polymer ?
#
loop_
_entity_poly.entity_id
_entity_poly.type
_entity_poly.pdbx_seq_one_letter_code
_entity_poly.pdbx_strand_id
1 'polypeptide(L)'
;MPLLEKQKQRAGNPSVKSCNGGAPLAYPVDIFARLWAVDRLQRLGISHFFHQEIKWLLDHVKSVWAETGVFSGRYSQFCDIDDTSMGVRLLKMHGYNVDPNVL
;
A
#
# COMPACT_ATOMS: atom_id res chain seq x y z
N MET A 1 4.04 22.02 -20.83
CA MET A 1 4.65 21.35 -19.66
C MET A 1 5.77 22.22 -19.05
N PRO A 2 5.46 23.25 -18.23
CA PRO A 2 6.44 23.66 -17.21
C PRO A 2 5.85 24.15 -15.86
N LEU A 3 4.52 24.21 -15.71
CA LEU A 3 3.90 24.80 -14.51
C LEU A 3 3.77 23.80 -13.34
N LEU A 4 3.62 22.49 -13.64
CA LEU A 4 3.49 21.43 -12.62
C LEU A 4 4.80 21.15 -11.87
N GLU A 5 5.97 21.22 -12.54
CA GLU A 5 7.26 20.98 -11.87
C GLU A 5 7.61 22.07 -10.87
N LYS A 6 7.29 23.33 -11.17
CA LYS A 6 7.53 24.46 -10.26
C LYS A 6 6.63 24.46 -9.03
N GLN A 7 5.42 23.89 -9.12
CA GLN A 7 4.51 23.72 -7.97
C GLN A 7 5.02 22.64 -7.00
N LYS A 8 5.70 21.60 -7.51
CA LYS A 8 6.25 20.49 -6.70
C LYS A 8 7.47 20.88 -5.86
N GLN A 9 8.15 21.98 -6.19
CA GLN A 9 9.32 22.49 -5.46
C GLN A 9 8.97 23.48 -4.33
N ARG A 10 7.76 24.07 -4.30
CA ARG A 10 7.37 25.07 -3.30
C ARG A 10 6.86 24.47 -1.98
N ALA A 11 6.32 23.25 -2.01
CA ALA A 11 6.06 22.47 -0.81
C ALA A 11 7.23 21.48 -0.64
N GLY A 12 8.06 21.65 0.38
CA GLY A 12 9.24 20.79 0.57
C GLY A 12 8.88 19.31 0.45
N ASN A 13 9.69 18.56 -0.31
CA ASN A 13 9.41 17.19 -0.73
C ASN A 13 8.99 16.32 0.48
N PRO A 14 7.77 15.74 0.50
CA PRO A 14 7.27 14.95 1.63
C PRO A 14 8.19 13.80 2.01
N SER A 15 8.87 13.17 1.04
CA SER A 15 9.81 12.08 1.33
C SER A 15 11.03 12.59 2.10
N VAL A 16 11.60 13.73 1.68
CA VAL A 16 12.76 14.35 2.34
C VAL A 16 12.45 14.75 3.79
N LYS A 17 11.26 15.30 4.03
CA LYS A 17 10.82 15.62 5.39
C LYS A 17 10.62 14.36 6.25
N SER A 18 9.93 13.36 5.71
CA SER A 18 9.62 12.11 6.44
C SER A 18 10.83 11.20 6.64
N CYS A 19 11.86 11.33 5.82
CA CYS A 19 13.06 10.49 5.85
C CYS A 19 14.31 11.26 6.33
N ASN A 20 14.13 12.30 7.15
CA ASN A 20 15.21 13.05 7.81
C ASN A 20 16.32 13.54 6.85
N GLY A 21 15.93 14.09 5.70
CA GLY A 21 16.84 14.55 4.65
C GLY A 21 17.14 13.51 3.56
N GLY A 22 16.80 12.25 3.78
CA GLY A 22 16.93 11.18 2.78
C GLY A 22 15.85 11.20 1.70
N ALA A 23 16.15 10.66 0.53
CA ALA A 23 15.20 10.46 -0.56
C ALA A 23 15.22 8.98 -0.99
N PRO A 24 14.28 8.15 -0.54
CA PRO A 24 14.21 6.75 -0.96
C PRO A 24 13.82 6.66 -2.44
N LEU A 25 14.09 5.49 -3.04
CA LEU A 25 13.74 5.20 -4.44
C LEU A 25 12.24 5.38 -4.72
N ALA A 26 11.38 5.03 -3.76
CA ALA A 26 9.93 5.16 -3.85
C ALA A 26 9.34 5.66 -2.52
N TYR A 27 8.32 6.52 -2.60
CA TYR A 27 7.60 7.05 -1.43
C TYR A 27 6.20 7.60 -1.80
N PRO A 28 5.16 7.35 -0.98
CA PRO A 28 5.11 6.32 0.05
C PRO A 28 5.08 4.91 -0.58
N VAL A 29 5.42 3.88 0.20
CA VAL A 29 5.28 2.45 -0.16
C VAL A 29 4.43 1.72 0.87
N ASP A 30 3.42 2.42 1.39
CA ASP A 30 2.65 1.98 2.56
C ASP A 30 1.72 0.81 2.28
N ILE A 31 1.22 0.65 1.05
CA ILE A 31 0.34 -0.45 0.67
C ILE A 31 1.15 -1.73 0.55
N PHE A 32 2.26 -1.68 -0.18
CA PHE A 32 3.25 -2.74 -0.26
C PHE A 32 3.68 -3.19 1.15
N ALA A 33 4.15 -2.25 1.98
CA ALA A 33 4.67 -2.58 3.31
C ALA A 33 3.62 -3.27 4.20
N ARG A 34 2.36 -2.84 4.14
CA ARG A 34 1.26 -3.45 4.91
C ARG A 34 0.94 -4.85 4.43
N LEU A 35 0.79 -5.04 3.12
CA LEU A 35 0.49 -6.34 2.51
C LEU A 35 1.58 -7.37 2.82
N TRP A 36 2.85 -7.02 2.61
CA TRP A 36 3.97 -7.93 2.83
C TRP A 36 4.26 -8.21 4.30
N ALA A 37 3.98 -7.26 5.21
CA ALA A 37 4.02 -7.53 6.65
C ALA A 37 2.99 -8.61 7.04
N VAL A 38 1.75 -8.48 6.57
CA VAL A 38 0.70 -9.48 6.84
C VAL A 38 1.05 -10.84 6.24
N ASP A 39 1.48 -10.88 4.97
CA ASP A 39 1.90 -12.12 4.32
C ASP A 39 3.03 -12.81 5.09
N ARG A 40 4.04 -12.05 5.53
CA ARG A 40 5.16 -12.59 6.28
C ARG A 40 4.72 -13.21 7.61
N LEU A 41 3.84 -12.56 8.36
CA LEU A 41 3.31 -13.08 9.61
C LEU A 41 2.53 -14.39 9.40
N GLN A 42 1.71 -14.45 8.33
CA GLN A 42 0.95 -15.67 8.00
C GLN A 42 1.86 -16.83 7.59
N ARG A 43 2.85 -16.58 6.72
CA ARG A 43 3.78 -17.62 6.25
C ARG A 43 4.70 -18.15 7.34
N LEU A 44 5.00 -17.33 8.34
CA LEU A 44 5.76 -17.76 9.52
C LEU A 44 4.91 -18.51 10.55
N GLY A 45 3.59 -18.60 10.38
CA GLY A 45 2.69 -19.30 11.32
C GLY A 45 2.43 -18.55 12.63
N ILE A 46 2.85 -17.28 12.73
CA ILE A 46 2.75 -16.48 13.96
C ILE A 46 1.67 -15.41 13.91
N SER A 47 0.85 -15.38 12.85
CA SER A 47 -0.21 -14.36 12.68
C SER A 47 -1.27 -14.35 13.78
N HIS A 48 -1.41 -15.42 14.56
CA HIS A 48 -2.38 -15.51 15.65
C HIS A 48 -2.05 -14.59 16.84
N PHE A 49 -0.81 -14.12 16.95
CA PHE A 49 -0.43 -13.12 17.96
C PHE A 49 -0.76 -11.68 17.56
N PHE A 50 -1.15 -11.44 16.29
CA PHE A 50 -1.24 -10.10 15.70
C PHE A 50 -2.62 -9.81 15.07
N HIS A 51 -3.69 -10.39 15.62
CA HIS A 51 -5.02 -10.29 15.01
C HIS A 51 -5.50 -8.84 14.84
N GLN A 52 -5.28 -7.98 15.84
CA GLN A 52 -5.72 -6.59 15.79
C GLN A 52 -4.89 -5.76 14.82
N GLU A 53 -3.57 -5.97 14.80
CA GLU A 53 -2.63 -5.31 13.92
C GLU A 53 -2.91 -5.70 12.47
N ILE A 54 -3.09 -6.99 12.17
CA ILE A 54 -3.41 -7.46 10.82
C ILE A 54 -4.72 -6.83 10.34
N LYS A 55 -5.75 -6.80 11.18
CA LYS A 55 -7.01 -6.13 10.83
C LYS A 55 -6.78 -4.64 10.55
N TRP A 56 -6.04 -3.93 11.39
CA TRP A 56 -5.72 -2.52 11.19
C TRP A 56 -4.93 -2.26 9.89
N LEU A 57 -3.98 -3.13 9.56
CA LEU A 57 -3.20 -3.05 8.33
C LEU A 57 -4.11 -3.24 7.10
N LEU A 58 -4.98 -4.24 7.11
CA LEU A 58 -5.88 -4.57 6.01
C LEU A 58 -7.06 -3.60 5.88
N ASP A 59 -7.57 -3.04 6.98
CA ASP A 59 -8.55 -1.96 6.96
C ASP A 59 -8.02 -0.74 6.18
N HIS A 60 -6.73 -0.41 6.36
CA HIS A 60 -6.09 0.68 5.60
C HIS A 60 -5.90 0.32 4.12
N VAL A 61 -5.50 -0.92 3.80
CA VAL A 61 -5.42 -1.34 2.38
C VAL A 61 -6.81 -1.27 1.74
N LYS A 62 -7.85 -1.72 2.44
CA LYS A 62 -9.22 -1.71 1.94
C LYS A 62 -9.75 -0.30 1.71
N SER A 63 -9.38 0.67 2.55
CA SER A 63 -9.86 2.06 2.42
C SER A 63 -9.35 2.78 1.18
N VAL A 64 -8.22 2.32 0.61
CA VAL A 64 -7.63 2.87 -0.62
C VAL A 64 -7.81 1.97 -1.84
N TRP A 65 -8.50 0.84 -1.68
CA TRP A 65 -8.72 -0.14 -2.74
C TRP A 65 -9.60 0.45 -3.85
N ALA A 66 -9.11 0.44 -5.10
CA ALA A 66 -9.87 0.85 -6.27
C ALA A 66 -10.34 -0.35 -7.10
N GLU A 67 -11.35 -0.15 -7.95
CA GLU A 67 -11.85 -1.18 -8.87
C GLU A 67 -10.80 -1.62 -9.89
N THR A 68 -9.81 -0.77 -10.18
CA THR A 68 -8.66 -1.08 -11.05
C THR A 68 -7.47 -1.67 -10.29
N GLY A 69 -7.58 -1.88 -8.97
CA GLY A 69 -6.50 -2.42 -8.14
C GLY A 69 -5.73 -1.35 -7.38
N VAL A 70 -4.51 -1.69 -6.95
CA VAL A 70 -3.65 -0.83 -6.14
C VAL A 70 -2.21 -0.89 -6.63
N PHE A 71 -1.40 0.07 -6.17
CA PHE A 71 0.05 0.10 -6.33
C PHE A 71 0.69 0.26 -4.95
N SER A 72 2.01 0.12 -4.88
CA SER A 72 2.78 0.19 -3.62
C SER A 72 2.49 1.39 -2.72
N GLY A 73 2.12 2.54 -3.29
CA GLY A 73 1.79 3.77 -2.57
C GLY A 73 0.35 4.21 -2.75
N ARG A 74 -0.31 4.59 -1.65
CA ARG A 74 -1.73 4.97 -1.60
C ARG A 74 -2.20 6.12 -2.51
N TYR A 75 -1.28 6.94 -3.02
CA TYR A 75 -1.61 8.09 -3.88
C TYR A 75 -1.28 7.84 -5.35
N SER A 76 -0.91 6.62 -5.71
CA SER A 76 -0.64 6.25 -7.10
C SER A 76 -1.92 6.29 -7.93
N GLN A 77 -1.81 6.77 -9.16
CA GLN A 77 -2.85 6.62 -10.19
C GLN A 77 -2.69 5.33 -11.00
N PHE A 78 -1.57 4.65 -10.80
CA PHE A 78 -1.27 3.36 -11.41
C PHE A 78 -1.65 2.24 -10.45
N CYS A 79 -1.83 1.05 -11.00
CA CYS A 79 -1.87 -0.22 -10.29
C CYS A 79 -0.76 -1.13 -10.82
N ASP A 80 -0.35 -2.10 -10.02
CA ASP A 80 0.52 -3.18 -10.47
C ASP A 80 -0.06 -4.54 -10.04
N ILE A 81 0.38 -5.59 -10.73
CA ILE A 81 -0.11 -6.95 -10.50
C ILE A 81 0.40 -7.54 -9.18
N ASP A 82 1.55 -7.10 -8.67
CA ASP A 82 2.17 -7.65 -7.45
C ASP A 82 1.33 -7.25 -6.22
N ASP A 83 1.15 -5.94 -6.02
CA ASP A 83 0.36 -5.41 -4.92
C ASP A 83 -1.14 -5.71 -5.08
N THR A 84 -1.67 -5.68 -6.32
CA THR A 84 -3.09 -6.00 -6.55
C THR A 84 -3.39 -7.46 -6.26
N SER A 85 -2.61 -8.41 -6.79
CA SER A 85 -2.84 -9.84 -6.52
C SER A 85 -2.66 -10.18 -5.04
N MET A 86 -1.67 -9.55 -4.38
CA MET A 86 -1.45 -9.68 -2.95
C MET A 86 -2.64 -9.15 -2.14
N GLY A 87 -3.18 -8.00 -2.54
CA GLY A 87 -4.37 -7.40 -1.94
C GLY A 87 -5.61 -8.27 -2.11
N VAL A 88 -5.89 -8.78 -3.32
CA VAL A 88 -7.00 -9.72 -3.56
C VAL A 88 -6.90 -10.92 -2.61
N ARG A 89 -5.73 -11.55 -2.56
CA ARG A 89 -5.50 -12.73 -1.72
C ARG A 89 -5.72 -12.43 -0.24
N LEU A 90 -5.04 -11.42 0.31
CA LEU A 90 -5.10 -11.10 1.73
C LEU A 90 -6.46 -10.57 2.17
N LEU A 91 -7.06 -9.64 1.39
CA LEU A 91 -8.38 -9.09 1.72
C LEU A 91 -9.46 -10.19 1.70
N LYS A 92 -9.48 -11.07 0.68
CA LYS A 92 -10.45 -12.18 0.65
C LYS A 92 -10.26 -13.17 1.80
N MET A 93 -9.02 -13.56 2.11
CA MET A 93 -8.74 -14.48 3.22
C MET A 93 -9.18 -13.94 4.59
N HIS A 94 -9.18 -12.62 4.77
CA HIS A 94 -9.62 -11.96 6.00
C HIS A 94 -11.08 -11.48 5.96
N GLY A 95 -11.86 -11.94 4.97
CA GLY A 95 -13.31 -11.73 4.91
C GLY A 95 -13.75 -10.38 4.34
N TYR A 96 -12.85 -9.60 3.72
CA TYR A 96 -13.21 -8.36 3.05
C TYR A 96 -13.85 -8.66 1.68
N ASN A 97 -14.83 -7.83 1.31
CA ASN A 97 -15.44 -7.90 -0.02
C ASN A 97 -14.54 -7.18 -1.06
N VAL A 98 -13.91 -7.97 -1.92
CA VAL A 98 -13.16 -7.52 -3.10
C VAL A 98 -13.48 -8.41 -4.31
N ASP A 99 -13.69 -7.77 -5.45
CA ASP A 99 -13.92 -8.44 -6.72
C ASP A 99 -12.58 -8.94 -7.30
N PRO A 100 -12.41 -10.26 -7.51
CA PRO A 100 -11.19 -10.80 -8.13
C PRO A 100 -11.06 -10.45 -9.62
N ASN A 101 -12.10 -9.92 -10.29
CA ASN A 101 -12.03 -9.48 -11.70
C ASN A 101 -11.13 -8.26 -11.93
N VAL A 102 -10.57 -7.71 -10.86
CA VAL A 102 -9.51 -6.69 -10.89
C VAL A 102 -8.18 -7.20 -11.46
N LEU A 103 -8.01 -8.53 -11.59
CA LEU A 103 -6.82 -9.21 -12.11
C LEU A 103 -6.92 -9.53 -13.60
#